data_AF-A0A939CRM0-F1
#
_entry.id   AF-A0A939CRM0-F1
#
_cell.length_a   1.000
_cell.length_b   1.000
_cell.length_c   1.000
_cell.angle_alpha   90.00
_cell.angle_beta   90.00
_cell.angle_gamma   90.00
#
_symmetry.space_group_name_H-M   'P 1'
#
loop_
_entity.id
_entity.type
_entity.pdbx_description
1 polymer ?
#
loop_
_entity_poly.entity_id
_entity_poly.type
_entity_poly.pdbx_seq_one_letter_code
_entity_poly.pdbx_strand_id
1 'polypeptide(L)'
;MHKSQRDYVKITIDPWYRLVKRNPPIWYKRLILEALIEIYLNWHKKLQEWREPFYLKIWLFDHHFFNSQVVAATGDWIVGYNNTFTKSNEKRAFPFEKYKINNFSLENFQWELHAEESYFYEKIDQLSEAEINKIKQKAYRSGFLQNGDRYFAIKTGDVWIGTLHTLY
;
A
#
# COMPACT_ATOMS: atom_id res chain seq x y z
N MET A 1 -25.50 3.47 -17.10
CA MET A 1 -25.23 2.52 -15.99
C MET A 1 -23.72 2.41 -15.84
N HIS A 2 -23.11 3.04 -14.83
CA HIS A 2 -21.69 2.87 -14.53
C HIS A 2 -21.50 1.49 -13.89
N LYS A 3 -21.13 0.48 -14.69
CA LYS A 3 -20.51 -0.74 -14.15
C LYS A 3 -19.31 -0.30 -13.31
N SER A 4 -19.14 -0.84 -12.11
CA SER A 4 -18.00 -0.51 -11.25
C SER A 4 -16.70 -0.73 -12.03
N GLN A 5 -15.95 0.34 -12.32
CA GLN A 5 -14.65 0.30 -13.01
C GLN A 5 -13.52 -0.21 -12.11
N ARG A 6 -13.87 -0.92 -11.03
CA ARG A 6 -12.94 -1.36 -10.00
C ARG A 6 -13.36 -2.74 -9.54
N ASP A 7 -12.49 -3.70 -9.81
CA ASP A 7 -12.55 -5.01 -9.18
C ASP A 7 -11.54 -5.03 -8.03
N TYR A 8 -11.99 -5.52 -6.88
CA TYR A 8 -11.16 -5.57 -5.68
C TYR A 8 -11.42 -6.85 -4.92
N VAL A 9 -10.35 -7.61 -4.65
CA VAL A 9 -10.40 -8.86 -3.91
C VAL A 9 -9.42 -8.76 -2.74
N LYS A 10 -9.94 -8.85 -1.51
CA LYS A 10 -9.13 -8.99 -0.29
C LYS A 10 -9.07 -10.46 0.09
N ILE A 11 -7.86 -10.99 0.21
CA ILE A 11 -7.65 -12.28 0.86
C ILE A 11 -7.59 -12.04 2.37
N THR A 12 -8.57 -12.54 3.10
CA THR A 12 -8.63 -12.46 4.56
C THR A 12 -8.31 -13.83 5.14
N ILE A 13 -7.15 -13.95 5.81
CA ILE A 13 -6.69 -15.22 6.40
C ILE A 13 -6.75 -15.12 7.92
N ASP A 14 -7.47 -16.05 8.54
CA ASP A 14 -7.49 -16.25 9.99
C ASP A 14 -6.14 -16.79 10.49
N PRO A 15 -5.63 -16.40 11.68
CA PRO A 15 -6.19 -15.51 12.70
C PRO A 15 -5.86 -14.04 12.49
N TRP A 16 -5.30 -13.69 11.34
CA TRP A 16 -4.63 -12.41 11.13
C TRP A 16 -5.54 -11.26 10.74
N TYR A 17 -6.75 -11.60 10.30
CA TYR A 17 -7.83 -10.67 9.99
C TYR A 17 -8.92 -10.61 11.09
N ARG A 18 -8.61 -11.06 12.31
CA ARG A 18 -9.48 -10.90 13.48
C ARG A 18 -9.43 -9.47 14.01
N LEU A 19 -10.37 -9.11 14.89
CA LEU A 19 -10.42 -7.81 15.59
C LEU A 19 -9.05 -7.42 16.19
N VAL A 20 -8.33 -8.39 16.75
CA VAL A 20 -6.93 -8.24 17.14
C VAL A 20 -6.06 -8.63 15.95
N LYS A 21 -5.63 -7.65 15.17
CA LYS A 21 -4.66 -7.85 14.10
C LYS A 21 -3.35 -8.31 14.70
N ARG A 22 -2.82 -9.42 14.19
CA ARG A 22 -1.49 -9.92 14.56
C ARG A 22 -0.66 -10.02 13.29
N ASN A 23 0.62 -9.68 13.39
CA ASN A 23 1.54 -9.88 12.28
C ASN A 23 2.02 -11.32 12.27
N PRO A 24 2.18 -11.93 11.09
CA PRO A 24 2.68 -13.28 11.03
C PRO A 24 4.20 -13.26 11.23
N PRO A 25 4.80 -14.40 11.62
CA PRO A 25 6.25 -14.53 11.68
C PRO A 25 6.88 -14.33 10.29
N ILE A 26 8.17 -13.96 10.27
CA ILE A 26 8.85 -13.55 9.04
C ILE A 26 8.84 -14.61 7.93
N TRP A 27 8.94 -15.89 8.29
CA TRP A 27 8.90 -16.99 7.33
C TRP A 27 7.55 -17.05 6.58
N TYR A 28 6.44 -16.73 7.24
CA TYR A 28 5.12 -16.74 6.61
C TYR A 28 4.86 -15.47 5.79
N LYS A 29 5.41 -14.32 6.22
CA LYS A 29 5.44 -13.09 5.39
C LYS A 29 6.09 -13.36 4.04
N ARG A 30 7.18 -14.14 4.02
CA ARG A 30 7.90 -14.53 2.79
C ARG A 30 7.03 -15.39 1.87
N LEU A 31 6.28 -16.36 2.40
CA LEU A 31 5.34 -17.16 1.59
C LEU A 31 4.23 -16.30 0.97
N ILE A 32 3.67 -15.35 1.72
CA ILE A 32 2.68 -14.41 1.20
C ILE A 32 3.30 -13.54 0.09
N LEU A 33 4.53 -13.05 0.29
CA LEU A 33 5.22 -12.25 -0.71
C LEU A 33 5.50 -13.04 -2.00
N GLU A 34 5.89 -14.32 -1.89
CA GLU A 34 6.04 -15.21 -3.06
C GLU A 34 4.75 -15.27 -3.87
N ALA A 35 3.61 -15.49 -3.20
CA ALA A 35 2.30 -15.52 -3.86
C ALA A 35 1.92 -14.17 -4.48
N LEU A 36 2.21 -13.04 -3.82
CA LEU A 36 1.98 -11.70 -4.37
C LEU A 36 2.83 -11.47 -5.63
N ILE A 37 4.08 -11.94 -5.65
CA ILE A 37 4.95 -11.82 -6.83
C ILE A 37 4.43 -12.68 -7.98
N GLU A 38 3.97 -13.90 -7.71
CA GLU A 38 3.35 -14.74 -8.74
C GLU A 38 2.13 -14.05 -9.37
N ILE A 39 1.24 -13.49 -8.54
CA ILE A 39 0.09 -12.69 -9.02
C ILE A 39 0.57 -11.51 -9.86
N TYR A 40 1.56 -10.76 -9.37
CA TYR A 40 2.13 -9.61 -10.08
C TYR A 40 2.65 -10.02 -11.47
N LEU A 41 3.48 -11.06 -11.56
CA LEU A 41 4.08 -11.49 -12.82
C LEU A 41 3.03 -11.98 -13.83
N ASN A 42 2.03 -12.73 -13.34
CA ASN A 42 0.91 -13.17 -14.16
C ASN A 42 0.09 -12.00 -14.69
N TRP A 43 -0.21 -11.01 -13.85
CA TRP A 43 -0.94 -9.80 -14.25
C TRP A 43 -0.11 -8.93 -15.19
N HIS A 44 1.19 -8.78 -14.95
CA HIS A 44 2.10 -8.04 -15.80
C HIS A 44 2.08 -8.58 -17.23
N LYS A 45 2.23 -9.90 -17.38
CA LYS A 45 2.14 -10.57 -18.69
C LYS A 45 0.81 -10.28 -19.39
N LYS A 46 -0.31 -10.35 -18.67
CA LYS A 46 -1.65 -10.09 -19.23
C LYS A 46 -1.88 -8.63 -19.60
N LEU A 47 -1.45 -7.69 -18.78
CA LEU A 47 -1.60 -6.27 -19.04
C LEU A 47 -0.73 -5.82 -20.22
N GLN A 48 0.46 -6.42 -20.40
CA GLN A 48 1.30 -6.18 -21.58
C GLN A 48 0.61 -6.61 -22.90
N GLU A 49 -0.23 -7.65 -22.88
CA GLU A 49 -0.97 -8.11 -24.07
C GLU A 49 -2.01 -7.06 -24.54
N TRP A 50 -2.51 -6.20 -23.65
CA TRP A 50 -3.57 -5.23 -23.95
C TRP A 50 -3.08 -3.98 -24.68
N ARG A 51 -1.76 -3.73 -24.69
CA ARG A 51 -1.14 -2.56 -25.35
C ARG A 51 -1.72 -1.20 -24.92
N GLU A 52 -2.29 -1.13 -23.72
CA GLU A 52 -2.76 0.11 -23.10
C GLU A 52 -1.87 0.48 -21.91
N PRO A 53 -1.73 1.77 -21.57
CA PRO A 53 -1.06 2.17 -20.33
C PRO A 53 -1.74 1.56 -19.11
N PHE A 54 -0.94 1.00 -18.22
CA PHE A 54 -1.41 0.44 -16.96
C PHE A 54 -0.50 0.81 -15.80
N TYR A 55 -1.09 0.90 -14.62
CA TYR A 55 -0.41 0.88 -13.34
C TYR A 55 -0.36 -0.57 -12.88
N LEU A 56 0.81 -1.08 -12.51
CA LEU A 56 0.94 -2.36 -11.81
C LEU A 56 2.08 -2.29 -10.78
N LYS A 57 1.73 -2.30 -9.50
CA LYS A 57 2.71 -2.21 -8.40
C LYS A 57 2.39 -3.21 -7.29
N ILE A 58 3.42 -3.62 -6.56
CA ILE A 58 3.28 -4.31 -5.27
C ILE A 58 3.33 -3.25 -4.18
N TRP A 59 2.33 -3.23 -3.30
CA TRP A 59 2.37 -2.44 -2.07
C TRP A 59 2.72 -3.39 -0.93
N LEU A 60 3.92 -3.25 -0.38
CA LEU A 60 4.41 -4.10 0.70
C LEU A 60 4.48 -3.31 2.01
N PHE A 61 3.51 -3.54 2.88
CA PHE A 61 3.41 -2.86 4.17
C PHE A 61 4.34 -3.51 5.18
N ASP A 62 5.27 -2.74 5.76
CA ASP A 62 6.27 -3.31 6.67
C ASP A 62 5.67 -3.60 8.05
N HIS A 63 4.89 -2.64 8.57
CA HIS A 63 4.24 -2.72 9.87
C HIS A 63 2.95 -3.54 9.81
N HIS A 64 2.00 -3.19 8.93
CA HIS A 64 0.73 -3.92 8.78
C HIS A 64 0.77 -4.86 7.57
N PHE A 65 1.59 -5.92 7.65
CA PHE A 65 1.94 -6.75 6.49
C PHE A 65 0.74 -7.35 5.74
N PHE A 66 -0.36 -7.65 6.43
CA PHE A 66 -1.59 -8.16 5.79
C PHE A 66 -2.32 -7.17 4.89
N ASN A 67 -1.97 -5.88 4.95
CA ASN A 67 -2.46 -4.90 3.99
C ASN A 67 -1.70 -4.97 2.66
N SER A 68 -0.63 -5.78 2.57
CA SER A 68 0.16 -5.93 1.35
C SER A 68 -0.65 -6.55 0.23
N GLN A 69 -0.50 -5.99 -0.97
CA GLN A 69 -1.34 -6.33 -2.11
C GLN A 69 -0.67 -5.99 -3.43
N VAL A 70 -1.09 -6.66 -4.50
CA VAL A 70 -0.81 -6.25 -5.88
C VAL A 70 -1.94 -5.33 -6.33
N VAL A 71 -1.58 -4.18 -6.90
CA VAL A 71 -2.57 -3.21 -7.40
C VAL A 71 -2.34 -2.98 -8.87
N ALA A 72 -3.38 -3.21 -9.65
CA ALA A 72 -3.44 -2.91 -11.08
C ALA A 72 -4.51 -1.85 -11.36
N ALA A 73 -4.25 -0.97 -12.34
CA ALA A 73 -5.25 -0.04 -12.84
C ALA A 73 -4.98 0.36 -14.28
N THR A 74 -6.05 0.71 -15.00
CA THR A 74 -6.02 1.25 -16.37
C THR A 74 -6.82 2.55 -16.44
N GLY A 75 -6.62 3.33 -17.50
CA GLY A 75 -7.34 4.60 -17.71
C GLY A 75 -7.13 5.61 -16.58
N ASP A 76 -8.20 6.33 -16.22
CA ASP A 76 -8.16 7.44 -15.26
C ASP A 76 -7.72 7.03 -13.85
N TRP A 77 -7.88 5.75 -13.49
CA TRP A 77 -7.51 5.23 -12.17
C TRP A 77 -6.00 5.17 -11.93
N ILE A 78 -5.20 5.22 -12.98
CA ILE A 78 -3.72 5.28 -12.88
C ILE A 78 -3.29 6.49 -12.05
N VAL A 79 -3.92 7.65 -12.26
CA VAL A 79 -3.58 8.90 -11.56
C VAL A 79 -3.90 8.80 -10.07
N GLY A 80 -5.04 8.18 -9.73
CA GLY A 80 -5.43 7.98 -8.33
C GLY A 80 -4.43 7.13 -7.55
N TYR A 81 -3.98 6.01 -8.14
CA TYR A 81 -3.05 5.11 -7.47
C TYR A 81 -1.61 5.62 -7.41
N ASN A 82 -1.18 6.47 -8.34
CA ASN A 82 0.12 7.13 -8.26
C ASN A 82 0.24 8.06 -7.05
N ASN A 83 -0.87 8.61 -6.56
CA ASN A 83 -0.90 9.57 -5.46
C ASN A 83 -1.40 8.98 -4.13
N THR A 84 -1.48 7.64 -4.01
CA THR A 84 -2.06 7.00 -2.82
C THR A 84 -1.20 7.15 -1.57
N PHE A 85 0.14 7.15 -1.70
CA PHE A 85 1.04 7.23 -0.54
C PHE A 85 2.00 8.40 -0.64
N THR A 86 2.16 9.12 0.47
CA THR A 86 3.17 10.17 0.59
C THR A 86 4.57 9.57 0.53
N LYS A 87 5.39 9.99 -0.43
CA LYS A 87 6.78 9.52 -0.57
C LYS A 87 7.60 9.90 0.66
N SER A 88 8.40 8.96 1.16
CA SER A 88 9.24 9.21 2.32
C SER A 88 10.47 10.03 1.89
N ASN A 89 10.87 10.98 2.73
CA ASN A 89 12.14 11.71 2.58
C ASN A 89 13.33 10.91 3.16
N GLU A 90 13.06 9.80 3.84
CA GLU A 90 14.09 8.94 4.42
C GLU A 90 14.85 8.20 3.31
N LYS A 91 16.19 8.25 3.35
CA LYS A 91 17.05 7.46 2.47
C LYS A 91 17.31 6.09 3.10
N ARG A 92 16.33 5.19 3.02
CA ARG A 92 16.47 3.81 3.48
C ARG A 92 16.41 2.86 2.29
N ALA A 93 17.30 1.87 2.27
CA ALA A 93 17.27 0.81 1.27
C ALA A 93 16.17 -0.20 1.58
N PHE A 94 15.64 -0.86 0.54
CA PHE A 94 14.71 -1.97 0.72
C PHE A 94 15.39 -3.10 1.51
N PRO A 95 14.73 -3.70 2.53
CA PRO A 95 15.36 -4.70 3.39
C PRO A 95 15.34 -6.09 2.74
N PHE A 96 16.19 -6.30 1.72
CA PHE A 96 16.25 -7.54 0.94
C PHE A 96 16.37 -8.81 1.80
N GLU A 97 17.29 -8.83 2.77
CA GLU A 97 17.49 -10.00 3.64
C GLU A 97 16.26 -10.34 4.49
N LYS A 98 15.49 -9.33 4.92
CA LYS A 98 14.24 -9.55 5.67
C LYS A 98 13.24 -10.33 4.81
N TYR A 99 13.10 -9.95 3.54
CA TYR A 99 12.10 -10.49 2.63
C TYR A 99 12.64 -11.50 1.61
N LYS A 100 13.85 -12.02 1.83
CA LYS A 100 14.46 -13.01 0.96
C LYS A 100 13.56 -14.23 0.75
N ILE A 101 13.30 -14.55 -0.52
CA ILE A 101 12.50 -15.67 -1.00
C ILE A 101 13.33 -16.49 -1.99
N ASN A 102 12.99 -17.76 -2.16
CA ASN A 102 13.87 -18.69 -2.90
C ASN A 102 13.68 -18.65 -4.41
N ASN A 103 12.45 -18.36 -4.86
CA ASN A 103 12.04 -18.57 -6.24
C ASN A 103 12.07 -17.29 -7.11
N PHE A 104 12.46 -16.14 -6.53
CA PHE A 104 12.50 -14.88 -7.25
C PHE A 104 13.46 -13.89 -6.58
N SER A 105 14.20 -13.12 -7.39
CA SER A 105 15.11 -12.06 -6.91
C SER A 105 14.33 -10.75 -6.78
N LEU A 106 14.19 -10.23 -5.56
CA LEU A 106 13.48 -8.96 -5.31
C LEU A 106 14.22 -7.75 -5.89
N GLU A 107 15.49 -7.91 -6.24
CA GLU A 107 16.33 -6.95 -6.96
C GLU A 107 15.84 -6.71 -8.40
N ASN A 108 14.98 -7.59 -8.94
CA ASN A 108 14.28 -7.34 -10.20
C ASN A 108 13.22 -6.22 -10.10
N PHE A 109 12.90 -5.77 -8.88
CA PHE A 109 11.99 -4.66 -8.64
C PHE A 109 12.76 -3.41 -8.20
N GLN A 110 12.34 -2.26 -8.74
CA GLN A 110 12.60 -0.97 -8.15
C GLN A 110 11.64 -0.75 -6.97
N TRP A 111 12.20 -0.56 -5.78
CA TRP A 111 11.44 -0.33 -4.55
C TRP A 111 11.54 1.12 -4.10
N GLU A 112 10.39 1.77 -3.89
CA GLU A 112 10.30 3.12 -3.34
C GLU A 112 9.69 3.13 -1.94
N LEU A 113 10.29 3.89 -1.02
CA LEU A 113 9.79 4.02 0.34
C LEU A 113 8.74 5.13 0.44
N HIS A 114 7.57 4.79 0.98
CA HIS A 114 6.50 5.72 1.28
C HIS A 114 6.02 5.56 2.74
N ALA A 115 5.34 6.57 3.25
CA ALA A 115 4.70 6.52 4.55
C ALA A 115 3.39 5.73 4.49
N GLU A 116 3.19 4.80 5.42
CA GLU A 116 1.85 4.30 5.73
C GLU A 116 1.19 5.31 6.67
N GLU A 117 0.06 5.87 6.24
CA GLU A 117 -0.64 6.93 6.98
C GLU A 117 -2.04 6.47 7.39
N SER A 118 -2.42 6.79 8.63
CA SER A 118 -3.82 6.79 9.05
C SER A 118 -4.34 8.23 9.05
N TYR A 119 -5.50 8.42 8.41
CA TYR A 119 -6.18 9.70 8.32
C TYR A 119 -7.33 9.75 9.31
N PHE A 120 -7.42 10.86 10.03
CA PHE A 120 -8.52 11.18 10.92
C PHE A 120 -9.14 12.49 10.47
N TYR A 121 -10.46 12.53 10.42
CA TYR A 121 -11.24 13.65 9.90
C TYR A 121 -12.13 14.20 11.00
N GLU A 122 -12.00 15.49 11.28
CA GLU A 122 -12.64 16.12 12.42
C GLU A 122 -14.16 15.95 12.41
N LYS A 123 -14.82 16.27 11.28
CA LYS A 123 -16.27 16.19 11.15
C LYS A 123 -16.74 14.81 10.72
N ILE A 124 -16.08 14.18 9.74
CA ILE A 124 -16.48 12.85 9.24
C ILE A 124 -16.39 11.80 10.34
N ASP A 125 -15.30 11.77 11.11
CA ASP A 125 -15.13 10.82 12.21
C ASP A 125 -15.75 11.32 13.54
N GLN A 126 -16.36 12.51 13.53
CA GLN A 126 -17.03 13.11 14.69
C GLN A 126 -16.13 13.18 15.95
N LEU A 127 -14.89 13.64 15.76
CA LEU A 127 -13.88 13.65 16.82
C LEU A 127 -14.19 14.71 17.88
N SER A 128 -14.06 14.33 19.15
CA SER A 128 -14.12 15.27 20.27
C SER A 128 -12.86 16.15 20.35
N GLU A 129 -12.96 17.30 21.03
CA GLU A 129 -11.80 18.18 21.27
C GLU A 129 -10.63 17.46 21.95
N ALA A 130 -10.93 16.54 22.88
CA ALA A 130 -9.93 15.75 23.57
C ALA A 130 -9.19 14.78 22.62
N GLU A 131 -9.91 14.17 21.67
CA GLU A 131 -9.32 13.30 20.65
C GLU A 131 -8.48 14.10 19.65
N ILE A 132 -9.00 15.24 19.19
CA ILE A 132 -8.29 16.16 18.30
C ILE A 132 -6.96 16.59 18.94
N ASN A 133 -6.95 16.96 20.22
CA ASN A 133 -5.73 17.35 20.93
C ASN A 133 -4.71 16.21 21.02
N LYS A 134 -5.17 14.97 21.26
CA LYS A 134 -4.28 13.78 21.25
C LYS A 134 -3.73 13.48 19.86
N ILE A 135 -4.56 13.59 18.81
CA ILE A 135 -4.17 13.34 17.41
C ILE A 135 -3.16 14.40 16.95
N LYS A 136 -3.39 15.68 17.26
CA LYS A 136 -2.48 16.79 16.90
C LYS A 136 -1.04 16.58 17.41
N GLN A 137 -0.88 15.99 18.60
CA GLN A 137 0.45 15.71 19.15
C GLN A 137 1.22 14.63 18.38
N LYS A 138 0.51 13.75 17.65
CA LYS A 138 1.08 12.64 16.88
C LYS A 138 1.10 12.90 15.37
N ALA A 139 0.20 13.76 14.90
CA ALA A 139 0.05 14.06 13.49
C ALA A 139 1.27 14.84 13.00
N TYR A 140 1.85 14.37 11.90
CA TYR A 140 2.97 15.05 11.26
C TYR A 140 2.53 15.91 10.08
N ARG A 141 1.26 15.76 9.65
CA ARG A 141 0.61 16.59 8.63
C ARG A 141 -0.86 16.78 8.97
N SER A 142 -1.38 17.95 8.65
CA SER A 142 -2.81 18.25 8.71
C SER A 142 -3.18 19.24 7.62
N GLY A 143 -4.47 19.30 7.28
CA GLY A 143 -4.97 20.23 6.27
C GLY A 143 -6.48 20.22 6.20
N PHE A 144 -7.02 20.78 5.13
CA PHE A 144 -8.47 20.84 4.90
C PHE A 144 -8.81 20.15 3.59
N LEU A 145 -9.94 19.44 3.60
CA LEU A 145 -10.61 18.95 2.40
C LEU A 145 -11.39 20.08 1.73
N GLN A 146 -11.83 19.89 0.48
CA GLN A 146 -12.62 20.88 -0.26
C GLN A 146 -13.95 21.24 0.43
N ASN A 147 -14.53 20.30 1.19
CA ASN A 147 -15.74 20.53 1.99
C ASN A 147 -15.48 21.27 3.31
N GLY A 148 -14.24 21.72 3.57
CA GLY A 148 -13.85 22.41 4.78
C GLY A 148 -13.74 21.51 6.02
N ASP A 149 -13.71 20.19 5.86
CA ASP A 149 -13.36 19.28 6.96
C ASP A 149 -11.84 19.22 7.15
N ARG A 150 -11.41 19.21 8.40
CA ARG A 150 -9.99 19.15 8.76
C ARG A 150 -9.55 17.70 8.85
N TYR A 151 -8.43 17.37 8.22
CA TYR A 151 -7.79 16.07 8.36
C TYR A 151 -6.49 16.15 9.13
N PHE A 152 -6.14 15.06 9.81
CA PHE A 152 -4.86 14.81 10.46
C PHE A 152 -4.29 13.50 9.94
N ALA A 153 -3.04 13.51 9.48
CA ALA A 153 -2.33 12.32 9.03
C ALA A 153 -1.28 11.92 10.08
N ILE A 154 -1.37 10.67 10.54
CA ILE A 154 -0.40 10.05 11.44
C ILE A 154 0.35 8.97 10.67
N LYS A 155 1.68 9.02 10.69
CA LYS A 155 2.51 7.93 10.15
C LYS A 155 2.39 6.73 11.09
N THR A 156 1.82 5.64 10.60
CA THR A 156 1.63 4.39 11.35
C THR A 156 2.58 3.28 10.94
N GLY A 157 3.34 3.49 9.87
CA GLY A 157 4.34 2.55 9.38
C GLY A 157 4.98 3.03 8.10
N ASP A 158 5.58 2.08 7.39
CA ASP A 158 6.20 2.28 6.10
C ASP A 158 5.61 1.29 5.10
N VAL A 159 5.48 1.74 3.85
CA VAL A 159 5.07 0.91 2.72
C VAL A 159 6.11 1.02 1.61
N TRP A 160 6.54 -0.14 1.11
CA TRP A 160 7.43 -0.23 -0.04
C TRP A 160 6.61 -0.46 -1.29
N ILE A 161 6.80 0.41 -2.28
CA ILE A 161 6.11 0.35 -3.57
C ILE A 161 7.07 -0.26 -4.58
N GLY A 162 6.79 -1.50 -4.99
CA GLY A 162 7.60 -2.26 -5.93
C GLY A 162 7.06 -2.16 -7.36
N THR A 163 7.93 -1.82 -8.30
CA THR A 163 7.66 -1.88 -9.75
C THR A 163 8.77 -2.70 -10.42
N LEU A 164 8.41 -3.64 -11.29
CA LEU A 164 9.40 -4.45 -12.00
C LEU A 164 10.28 -3.53 -12.86
N HIS A 165 11.58 -3.82 -12.93
CA HIS A 165 12.47 -3.12 -13.85
C HIS A 165 11.97 -3.35 -15.28
N THR A 166 11.69 -2.25 -15.99
CA THR A 166 11.49 -2.32 -17.43
C THR A 166 12.83 -2.65 -18.07
N LEU A 167 12.94 -3.82 -18.69
CA LEU A 167 14.04 -4.10 -19.60
C LEU A 167 13.82 -3.15 -20.80
N TYR A 168 14.70 -2.15 -20.93
CA TYR A 168 14.77 -1.28 -22.11
C TYR A 168 15.34 -2.05 -23.30
#